data_AF-A0A239F891-F1
#
_entry.id   AF-A0A239F891-F1
#
_cell.length_a   1.000
_cell.length_b   1.000
_cell.length_c   1.000
_cell.angle_alpha   90.00
_cell.angle_beta   90.00
_cell.angle_gamma   90.00
#
_symmetry.space_group_name_H-M   'P 1'
#
loop_
_entity.id
_entity.type
_entity.pdbx_description
1 polymer ?
#
loop_
_entity_poly.entity_id
_entity_poly.type
_entity_poly.pdbx_seq_one_letter_code
_entity_poly.pdbx_strand_id
1 'polypeptide(L)' 'MAWLSQITVGEVIMTFLACCLIHETLVVVLPDHLAGPGGWLIDTGDQD' A
#
# COMPACT_ATOMS: atom_id res chain seq x y z
N MET A 1 -8.01 25.02 6.62
CA MET A 1 -8.91 24.65 5.50
C MET A 1 -8.36 25.01 4.11
N ALA A 2 -7.67 26.14 3.92
CA ALA A 2 -7.09 26.52 2.61
C ALA A 2 -5.99 25.57 2.08
N TRP A 3 -5.33 24.82 2.96
CA TRP A 3 -4.29 23.85 2.56
C TRP A 3 -4.87 22.61 1.87
N LEU A 4 -6.03 22.11 2.32
CA LEU A 4 -6.69 20.97 1.67
C LEU A 4 -7.22 21.30 0.27
N SER A 5 -7.52 22.58 -0.03
CA SER A 5 -7.95 22.98 -1.37
C SER A 5 -6.81 23.07 -2.39
N GLN A 6 -5.56 22.91 -1.95
CA GLN A 6 -4.39 22.84 -2.84
C GLN A 6 -4.15 21.41 -3.32
N ILE A 7 -4.71 20.41 -2.63
CA ILE A 7 -4.60 19.01 -3.01
C ILE A 7 -5.55 18.76 -4.19
N THR A 8 -4.99 18.37 -5.31
CA THR A 8 -5.75 18.03 -6.51
C THR A 8 -6.22 16.58 -6.46
N VAL A 9 -7.32 16.27 -7.17
CA VAL A 9 -7.79 14.89 -7.32
C VAL A 9 -6.71 14.00 -7.94
N GLY A 10 -5.92 14.53 -8.88
CA GLY A 10 -4.81 13.82 -9.49
C GLY A 10 -3.72 13.42 -8.49
N GLU A 11 -3.37 14.30 -7.55
CA GLU A 11 -2.39 13.98 -6.49
C GLU A 11 -2.91 12.90 -5.54
N VAL A 12 -4.20 12.90 -5.22
CA VAL A 12 -4.82 11.83 -4.40
C VAL A 12 -4.74 10.50 -5.13
N ILE A 13 -5.11 10.46 -6.41
CA ILE A 13 -5.06 9.24 -7.22
C ILE A 13 -3.60 8.74 -7.35
N MET A 14 -2.66 9.63 -7.64
CA MET A 14 -1.24 9.27 -7.75
C MET A 14 -0.69 8.74 -6.43
N THR A 15 -1.04 9.36 -5.30
CA THR A 15 -0.62 8.90 -3.97
C THR A 15 -1.19 7.52 -3.67
N PHE A 16 -2.47 7.30 -3.99
CA PHE A 16 -3.11 5.99 -3.83
C PHE A 16 -2.40 4.93 -4.67
N LEU A 17 -2.15 5.19 -5.96
CA LEU A 17 -1.45 4.27 -6.84
C LEU A 17 0.00 4.02 -6.38
N ALA A 18 0.68 5.03 -5.86
CA ALA A 18 2.01 4.89 -5.28
C ALA A 18 1.98 3.96 -4.05
N CYS A 19 0.99 4.09 -3.16
CA CYS A 19 0.81 3.18 -2.03
C CYS A 19 0.57 1.74 -2.49
N CYS A 20 -0.28 1.51 -3.51
CA CYS A 20 -0.48 0.18 -4.10
C CYS A 20 0.83 -0.40 -4.64
N LEU A 21 1.61 0.39 -5.38
CA LEU A 21 2.89 -0.06 -5.91
C LEU A 21 3.89 -0.41 -4.80
N ILE A 22 3.95 0.39 -3.73
CA ILE A 22 4.79 0.11 -2.57
C ILE A 22 4.36 -1.21 -1.94
N HIS A 23 3.05 -1.43 -1.76
CA HIS A 23 2.52 -2.67 -1.21
C HIS A 23 2.95 -3.90 -2.04
N GLU A 24 2.70 -3.89 -3.35
CA GLU A 24 3.08 -5.00 -4.24
C GLU A 24 4.60 -5.24 -4.25
N THR A 25 5.38 -4.14 -4.23
CA THR A 25 6.84 -4.24 -4.17
C THR A 25 7.29 -4.89 -2.86
N LEU A 26 6.68 -4.53 -1.74
CA LEU A 26 7.01 -5.11 -0.44
C LEU A 26 6.70 -6.60 -0.40
N VAL A 27 5.54 -7.02 -0.92
CA VAL A 27 5.16 -8.44 -1.01
C VAL A 27 6.15 -9.24 -1.87
N VAL A 28 6.63 -8.68 -2.99
CA VAL A 28 7.57 -9.38 -3.88
C VAL A 28 9.01 -9.43 -3.33
N VAL A 29 9.44 -8.38 -2.63
CA VAL A 29 10.84 -8.22 -2.20
C VAL A 29 11.10 -8.81 -0.81
N LEU A 30 10.13 -8.71 0.11
CA LEU A 30 10.30 -9.20 1.46
C LEU A 30 10.05 -10.72 1.55
N PRO A 31 10.66 -11.40 2.53
CA PRO A 31 10.34 -12.78 2.84
C PRO A 31 8.88 -12.98 3.26
N ASP A 32 8.32 -14.16 2.97
CA ASP A 32 6.91 -14.50 3.26
C ASP A 32 6.50 -14.33 4.74
N HIS A 33 7.41 -14.58 5.68
CA HIS A 33 7.12 -14.37 7.12
C HIS A 33 6.93 -12.89 7.49
N LEU A 34 7.36 -11.97 6.64
CA LEU A 34 7.11 -10.52 6.77
C LEU A 34 5.97 -10.06 5.86
N ALA A 35 5.98 -10.42 4.57
CA ALA A 35 4.99 -9.98 3.59
C ALA A 35 4.52 -11.15 2.69
N GLY A 36 3.58 -11.94 3.20
CA GLY A 36 3.07 -13.15 2.57
C GLY A 36 1.89 -13.72 3.37
N PRO A 37 1.41 -14.94 3.07
CA PRO A 37 0.29 -15.54 3.81
C PRO A 37 0.63 -15.76 5.28
N GLY A 38 -0.08 -15.07 6.19
CA GLY A 38 0.22 -15.03 7.61
C GLY A 38 1.46 -14.20 7.98
N GLY A 39 1.89 -13.30 7.09
CA GLY A 39 3.04 -12.42 7.30
C GLY A 39 2.80 -11.38 8.39
N TRP A 40 3.86 -11.03 9.14
CA TRP A 40 3.74 -10.08 10.26
C TRP A 40 3.43 -8.63 9.84
N LEU A 41 3.96 -8.19 8.70
CA LEU A 41 3.84 -6.81 8.22
C LEU A 41 2.69 -6.65 7.22
N ILE A 42 2.67 -7.51 6.20
CA ILE A 42 1.60 -7.58 5.19
C ILE A 42 1.12 -9.02 5.16
N ASP A 43 -0.10 -9.23 5.64
CA ASP A 43 -0.77 -10.53 5.54
C ASP A 43 -1.56 -10.59 4.22
N THR A 44 -1.14 -11.49 3.34
CA THR A 44 -1.82 -11.77 2.06
C THR A 44 -2.64 -13.05 2.09
N GLY A 45 -2.83 -13.65 3.27
CA GLY A 45 -3.63 -14.86 3.45
C GLY A 45 -5.12 -14.55 3.31
N ASP A 46 -5.88 -15.51 2.77
CA ASP A 46 -7.34 -15.42 2.77
C ASP A 46 -7.82 -15.54 4.22
N GLN A 47 -8.53 -14.52 4.70
CA GLN A 47 -9.18 -14.55 6.00
C GLN A 47 -10.57 -15.15 5.81
N ASP A 48 -10.65 -16.48 5.89
CA ASP A 48 -11.91 -17.24 5.92
C ASP A 48 -12.81 -16.85 7.12
#